data_AF-A0A3L7BTJ1-F1
#
_entry.id   AF-A0A3L7BTJ1-F1
#
_cell.length_a   1.000
_cell.length_b   1.000
_cell.length_c   1.000
_cell.angle_alpha   90.00
_cell.angle_beta   90.00
_cell.angle_gamma   90.00
#
_symmetry.space_group_name_H-M   'P 1'
#
loop_
_entity.id
_entity.type
_entity.pdbx_description
1 polymer ?
#
loop_
_entity_poly.entity_id
_entity_poly.type
_entity_poly.pdbx_seq_one_letter_code
_entity_poly.pdbx_strand_id
1 'polypeptide(L)'
;MDSIDEILGELPLPPYVTAEDVGLAIRAVTVHAAEQWPDGQRCRNDRAVHPCRLHRWGRRVLDQRGLTDRQMQLLIAEQTAPQR
;
A
#
# COMPACT_ATOMS: atom_id res chain seq x y z
N MET A 1 4.84 8.96 -19.14
CA MET A 1 4.50 7.57 -18.79
C MET A 1 3.08 7.40 -19.28
N ASP A 2 2.86 6.52 -20.24
CA ASP A 2 1.56 6.42 -20.91
C ASP A 2 0.52 5.82 -19.95
N SER A 3 -0.71 6.37 -19.94
CA SER A 3 -1.77 5.95 -19.02
C SER A 3 -2.11 4.45 -19.08
N ILE A 4 -1.71 3.78 -20.17
CA ILE A 4 -1.85 2.33 -20.35
C ILE A 4 -0.86 1.57 -19.46
N ASP A 5 0.40 2.02 -19.34
CA ASP A 5 1.39 1.40 -18.44
C ASP A 5 0.98 1.57 -16.97
N GLU A 6 0.34 2.70 -16.66
CA GLU A 6 -0.23 2.97 -15.34
C GLU A 6 -1.37 2.01 -14.96
N ILE A 7 -2.07 1.43 -15.94
CA ILE A 7 -3.18 0.48 -15.72
C ILE A 7 -2.69 -0.97 -15.78
N LEU A 8 -1.87 -1.32 -16.79
CA LEU A 8 -1.35 -2.68 -16.97
C LEU A 8 -0.28 -3.05 -15.93
N GLY A 9 0.38 -2.04 -15.36
CA GLY A 9 1.35 -2.20 -14.28
C GLY A 9 0.73 -2.44 -12.91
N GLU A 10 -0.60 -2.38 -12.75
CA GLU A 10 -1.28 -2.52 -11.47
C GLU A 10 -1.59 -3.97 -11.10
N LEU A 11 -1.81 -4.23 -9.81
CA LEU A 11 -2.40 -5.49 -9.38
C LEU A 11 -3.92 -5.39 -9.48
N PRO A 12 -4.60 -6.46 -9.93
CA PRO A 12 -6.07 -6.48 -9.97
C PRO A 12 -6.63 -6.32 -8.55
N LEU A 13 -7.78 -5.64 -8.47
CA LEU A 13 -8.54 -5.58 -7.23
C LEU A 13 -9.45 -6.81 -7.11
N PRO A 14 -9.64 -7.34 -5.90
CA PRO A 14 -10.64 -8.38 -5.69
C PRO A 14 -12.04 -7.84 -5.99
N PRO A 15 -12.97 -8.67 -6.48
CA PRO A 15 -14.35 -8.25 -6.79
C PRO A 15 -15.13 -7.80 -5.56
N TYR A 16 -14.73 -8.27 -4.37
CA TYR A 16 -15.21 -7.83 -3.06
C TYR A 16 -14.05 -7.89 -2.07
N VAL A 17 -13.90 -6.87 -1.23
CA VAL A 17 -12.81 -6.82 -0.25
C VAL A 17 -13.19 -7.60 1.00
N THR A 18 -12.43 -8.64 1.34
CA THR A 18 -12.57 -9.42 2.56
C THR A 18 -11.75 -8.84 3.73
N ALA A 19 -11.88 -9.39 4.93
CA ALA A 19 -11.04 -9.00 6.07
C ALA A 19 -9.56 -9.42 5.86
N GLU A 20 -9.32 -10.53 5.18
CA GLU A 20 -7.97 -10.98 4.82
C GLU A 20 -7.31 -10.00 3.85
N ASP A 21 -8.04 -9.56 2.83
CA ASP A 21 -7.56 -8.56 1.87
C ASP A 21 -7.17 -7.25 2.57
N VAL A 22 -7.92 -6.83 3.59
CA VAL A 22 -7.58 -5.66 4.41
C VAL A 22 -6.27 -5.90 5.16
N GLY A 23 -6.08 -7.07 5.77
CA GLY A 23 -4.83 -7.43 6.44
C GLY A 23 -3.62 -7.39 5.49
N LEU A 24 -3.77 -7.97 4.30
CA LEU A 24 -2.75 -7.94 3.24
C LEU A 24 -2.49 -6.52 2.74
N ALA A 25 -3.53 -5.71 2.56
CA ALA A 25 -3.42 -4.34 2.12
C ALA A 25 -2.71 -3.45 3.14
N ILE A 26 -3.01 -3.60 4.44
CA ILE A 26 -2.27 -2.91 5.51
C ILE A 26 -0.80 -3.34 5.50
N ARG A 27 -0.52 -4.64 5.37
CA ARG A 27 0.86 -5.12 5.26
C ARG A 27 1.57 -4.54 4.05
N ALA A 28 0.90 -4.46 2.90
CA ALA A 28 1.45 -3.88 1.69
C ALA A 28 1.83 -2.40 1.88
N VAL A 29 0.96 -1.57 2.46
CA VAL A 29 1.28 -0.14 2.68
C VAL A 29 2.36 0.06 3.74
N THR A 30 2.40 -0.79 4.77
CA THR A 30 3.40 -0.73 5.85
C THR A 30 4.77 -1.20 5.38
N VAL A 31 4.88 -2.38 4.77
CA VAL A 31 6.15 -2.95 4.33
C VAL A 31 6.74 -2.11 3.18
N HIS A 32 5.88 -1.67 2.25
CA HIS A 32 6.28 -0.88 1.08
C HIS A 32 6.15 0.63 1.31
N ALA A 33 6.34 1.08 2.55
CA ALA A 33 6.37 2.49 2.90
C ALA A 33 7.47 3.25 2.13
N ALA A 34 7.27 4.56 1.98
CA ALA A 34 8.28 5.46 1.43
C ALA A 34 9.49 5.54 2.36
N GLU A 35 10.67 5.55 1.77
CA GLU A 35 11.93 5.84 2.44
C GLU A 35 12.68 6.90 1.61
N GLN A 36 13.36 7.82 2.30
CA GLN A 36 14.15 8.86 1.64
C GLN A 36 15.50 8.31 1.20
N TRP A 37 15.79 8.38 -0.09
CA TRP A 37 17.05 7.97 -0.70
C TRP A 37 17.71 9.17 -1.38
N PRO A 38 19.02 9.11 -1.74
CA PRO A 38 19.70 10.23 -2.38
C PRO A 38 19.05 10.71 -3.69
N ASP A 39 18.36 9.83 -4.41
CA ASP A 39 17.74 10.08 -5.71
C ASP A 39 16.22 10.27 -5.65
N GLY A 40 15.63 10.33 -4.45
CA GLY A 40 14.20 10.56 -4.24
C GLY A 40 13.56 9.57 -3.27
N GLN A 41 12.22 9.57 -3.22
CA GLN A 41 11.49 8.59 -2.41
C GLN A 41 11.45 7.24 -3.13
N ARG A 42 11.94 6.21 -2.44
CA ARG A 42 11.88 4.82 -2.89
C ARG A 42 11.08 3.97 -1.92
N CYS A 43 10.50 2.89 -2.43
CA CYS A 43 9.86 1.90 -1.60
C CYS A 43 10.95 1.22 -0.75
N ARG A 44 10.79 1.23 0.57
CA ARG A 44 11.73 0.62 1.51
C ARG A 44 12.04 -0.85 1.20
N ASN A 45 11.02 -1.62 0.77
CA ASN A 45 11.18 -3.04 0.47
C ASN A 45 11.71 -3.30 -0.95
N ASP A 46 11.00 -2.84 -1.98
CA ASP A 46 11.31 -3.18 -3.38
C ASP A 46 12.40 -2.30 -4.01
N ARG A 47 12.75 -1.18 -3.35
CA ARG A 47 13.63 -0.13 -3.86
C ARG A 47 13.16 0.53 -5.15
N ALA A 48 11.98 0.19 -5.68
CA ALA A 48 11.36 0.90 -6.79
C ALA A 48 10.99 2.34 -6.40
N VAL A 49 10.73 3.21 -7.38
CA VAL A 49 10.18 4.55 -7.13
C VAL A 49 8.89 4.41 -6.32
N HIS A 50 8.77 5.17 -5.23
CA HIS A 50 7.58 5.16 -4.40
C HIS A 50 6.52 6.13 -4.97
N PRO A 51 5.21 5.75 -4.98
CA PRO A 51 4.66 4.50 -4.48
C PRO A 51 4.87 3.33 -5.46
N CYS A 52 5.34 2.18 -4.96
CA CYS A 52 5.49 0.98 -5.79
C CYS A 52 4.14 0.28 -6.02
N ARG A 53 4.13 -0.72 -6.90
CA ARG A 53 2.92 -1.46 -7.30
C ARG A 53 2.15 -2.05 -6.10
N LEU A 54 2.83 -2.68 -5.15
CA LEU A 54 2.18 -3.26 -3.97
C LEU A 54 1.63 -2.20 -3.01
N HIS A 55 2.35 -1.09 -2.84
CA HIS A 55 1.86 0.03 -2.05
C HIS A 55 0.56 0.62 -2.65
N ARG A 56 0.53 0.84 -3.97
CA ARG A 56 -0.65 1.37 -4.67
C ARG A 56 -1.83 0.41 -4.59
N TRP A 57 -1.60 -0.89 -4.78
CA TRP A 57 -2.62 -1.91 -4.59
C TRP A 57 -3.22 -1.89 -3.18
N GLY A 58 -2.38 -1.85 -2.14
CA GLY A 58 -2.83 -1.80 -0.75
C GLY A 58 -3.72 -0.58 -0.49
N ARG A 59 -3.34 0.61 -0.99
CA ARG A 59 -4.18 1.81 -0.86
C ARG A 59 -5.54 1.64 -1.56
N ARG A 60 -5.58 1.10 -2.77
CA ARG A 60 -6.83 0.90 -3.52
C ARG A 60 -7.78 -0.11 -2.84
N VAL A 61 -7.25 -1.18 -2.24
CA VAL A 61 -8.06 -2.14 -1.48
C VAL A 61 -8.66 -1.51 -0.21
N LEU A 62 -7.88 -0.69 0.50
CA LEU A 62 -8.37 0.00 1.71
C LEU A 62 -9.41 1.07 1.38
N ASP A 63 -9.22 1.78 0.26
CA ASP A 63 -10.17 2.78 -0.27
C ASP A 63 -11.51 2.13 -0.64
N GLN A 64 -11.51 0.94 -1.25
CA GLN A 64 -12.74 0.18 -1.53
C GLN A 64 -13.54 -0.19 -0.27
N ARG A 65 -12.89 -0.25 0.90
CA ARG A 65 -13.56 -0.45 2.21
C ARG A 65 -14.07 0.85 2.84
N GLY A 66 -13.87 2.00 2.20
CA GLY A 66 -14.24 3.31 2.72
C GLY A 66 -13.38 3.74 3.91
N LEU A 67 -12.19 3.17 4.07
CA LEU A 67 -11.27 3.57 5.14
C LEU A 67 -10.66 4.93 4.78
N THR A 68 -10.87 5.91 5.65
CA THR A 68 -10.19 7.21 5.54
C THR A 68 -8.69 7.07 5.75
N ASP A 69 -7.90 8.00 5.21
CA ASP A 69 -6.45 8.05 5.46
C ASP A 69 -6.12 8.01 6.97
N ARG A 70 -6.93 8.68 7.80
CA ARG A 70 -6.78 8.64 9.26
C ARG A 70 -6.97 7.23 9.84
N GLN A 71 -7.99 6.50 9.40
CA GLN A 71 -8.25 5.12 9.86
C GLN A 71 -7.14 4.18 9.38
N MET A 72 -6.64 4.35 8.15
CA MET A 72 -5.49 3.60 7.66
C MET A 72 -4.25 3.85 8.52
N GLN A 73 -3.94 5.10 8.88
CA GLN A 73 -2.80 5.42 9.74
C GLN A 73 -2.92 4.79 11.13
N LEU A 74 -4.12 4.74 11.71
CA LEU A 74 -4.36 4.07 12.99
C LEU A 74 -4.09 2.56 12.91
N LEU A 75 -4.59 1.90 11.87
CA LEU A 75 -4.37 0.46 11.64
C LEU A 75 -2.90 0.12 11.37
N ILE A 76 -2.19 0.98 10.63
CA ILE A 76 -0.74 0.85 10.41
C ILE A 76 0.00 0.97 11.74
N ALA A 77 -0.34 1.97 12.56
CA ALA A 77 0.27 2.17 13.86
C ALA A 77 0.06 0.97 14.79
N GLU A 78 -1.15 0.40 14.84
CA GLU A 78 -1.46 -0.81 15.62
C GLU A 78 -0.63 -2.03 15.20
N GLN A 79 -0.40 -2.23 13.89
CA GLN A 79 0.40 -3.37 13.40
C GLN A 79 1.92 -3.18 13.56
N THR A 80 2.40 -1.94 13.63
CA THR A 80 3.81 -1.64 13.89
C THR A 80 4.16 -1.57 15.37
N ALA A 81 3.15 -1.52 16.25
CA ALA A 81 3.36 -1.60 17.68
C ALA A 81 3.96 -2.98 18.03
N PRO A 82 5.03 -3.04 18.85
CA PRO A 82 5.60 -4.32 19.25
C PRO A 82 4.51 -5.16 19.93
N GLN A 83 4.30 -6.38 19.42
CA GLN A 83 3.51 -7.39 20.12
C GLN A 83 4.23 -7.68 21.45
N ARG A 84 3.65 -7.23 22.56
CA ARG A 84 4.17 -7.50 23.91
C ARG A 84 4.04 -8.98 24.26
#